data_AF-A0A3S3HME6-F1
#
_entry.id   AF-A0A3S3HME6-F1
#
_cell.length_a   1.000
_cell.length_b   1.000
_cell.length_c   1.000
_cell.angle_alpha   90.00
_cell.angle_beta   90.00
_cell.angle_gamma   90.00
#
_symmetry.space_group_name_H-M   'P 1'
#
loop_
_entity.id
_entity.type
_entity.pdbx_description
1 polymer ?
#
loop_
_entity_poly.entity_id
_entity_poly.type
_entity_poly.pdbx_seq_one_letter_code
_entity_poly.pdbx_strand_id
1 'polypeptide(L)'
;MPQHHKPDSARDRRDPFGPQLCRGCLQAFRRVGKEIFWEGEGVDELGRERRNNQALIQIDERCFGPIGVDLLIGDASKAAIKLDWKPTTTFDELAS
;
A
#
# COMPACT_ATOMS: atom_id res chain seq x y z
N MET A 1 2.57 -35.88 24.80
CA MET A 1 1.84 -34.92 23.93
C MET A 1 2.63 -33.61 23.95
N PRO A 2 3.47 -33.33 22.94
CA PRO A 2 4.23 -32.08 22.94
C PRO A 2 3.23 -30.94 22.81
N GLN A 3 3.29 -30.04 23.78
CA GLN A 3 2.48 -28.83 23.84
C GLN A 3 2.73 -28.05 22.56
N HIS A 4 1.68 -27.88 21.76
CA HIS A 4 1.72 -27.03 20.58
C HIS A 4 1.88 -25.60 21.08
N HIS A 5 3.12 -25.13 21.07
CA HIS A 5 3.44 -23.73 21.31
C HIS A 5 2.79 -22.95 20.17
N LYS A 6 1.60 -22.37 20.43
CA LYS A 6 1.04 -21.35 19.54
C LYS A 6 2.13 -20.29 19.41
N PRO A 7 2.55 -19.90 18.19
CA PRO A 7 3.40 -18.74 18.06
C PRO A 7 2.58 -17.53 18.51
N ASP A 8 2.80 -17.12 19.76
CA ASP A 8 2.50 -15.81 20.27
C ASP A 8 3.44 -14.85 19.54
N SER A 9 2.99 -14.38 18.39
CA SER A 9 3.49 -13.15 17.82
C SER A 9 2.38 -12.61 16.95
N ALA A 10 1.54 -11.77 17.57
CA ALA A 10 1.14 -10.54 16.93
C ALA A 10 2.41 -9.96 16.30
N ARG A 11 2.67 -10.30 15.03
CA ARG A 11 3.79 -9.78 14.27
C ARG A 11 3.61 -8.29 14.30
N ASP A 12 4.60 -7.65 14.93
CA ASP A 12 4.71 -6.24 15.21
C ASP A 12 3.97 -5.42 14.14
N ARG A 13 2.75 -4.97 14.46
CA ARG A 13 1.87 -4.18 13.58
C ARG A 13 2.39 -2.75 13.39
N ARG A 14 3.66 -2.47 13.72
CA ARG A 14 4.34 -1.22 13.43
C ARG A 14 5.07 -1.36 12.09
N ASP A 15 4.30 -1.57 11.03
CA ASP A 15 4.75 -1.06 9.75
C ASP A 15 4.65 0.47 9.85
N PRO A 16 5.76 1.24 9.84
CA PRO A 16 5.68 2.70 9.79
C PRO A 16 4.99 3.20 8.51
N PHE A 17 4.69 2.31 7.57
CA PHE A 17 3.97 2.54 6.31
C PHE A 17 2.67 1.74 6.18
N GLY A 18 2.12 1.26 7.31
CA GLY A 18 0.72 0.86 7.41
C GLY A 18 -0.23 1.98 6.93
N PRO A 19 -1.54 1.71 6.80
CA PRO A 19 -2.43 2.04 5.66
C PRO A 19 -2.65 3.51 5.25
N GLN A 20 -1.87 4.43 5.79
CA GLN A 20 -1.90 5.86 5.54
C GLN A 20 -1.38 6.27 4.15
N LEU A 21 -0.78 5.39 3.34
CA LEU A 21 -0.05 5.85 2.15
C LEU A 21 -0.13 4.97 0.89
N CYS A 22 -1.29 4.38 0.55
CA CYS A 22 -1.47 3.88 -0.82
C CYS A 22 -1.67 5.06 -1.80
N ARG A 23 -0.57 5.74 -2.16
CA ARG A 23 -0.54 6.87 -3.13
C ARG A 23 -1.26 6.51 -4.43
N GLY A 24 -1.12 5.27 -4.88
CA GLY A 24 -1.81 4.75 -6.07
C GLY A 24 -3.33 4.80 -5.95
N CYS A 25 -3.89 4.30 -4.84
CA CYS A 25 -5.34 4.36 -4.61
C CYS A 25 -5.85 5.80 -4.56
N LEU A 26 -5.15 6.71 -3.87
CA LEU A 26 -5.56 8.11 -3.80
C LEU A 26 -5.59 8.77 -5.18
N GLN A 27 -4.58 8.54 -6.02
CA GLN A 27 -4.55 9.08 -7.38
C GLN A 27 -5.69 8.51 -8.25
N ALA A 28 -5.93 7.20 -8.17
CA ALA A 28 -7.01 6.54 -8.90
C ALA A 28 -8.39 7.13 -8.53
N PHE A 29 -8.68 7.34 -7.24
CA PHE A 29 -9.93 7.95 -6.81
C PHE A 29 -10.06 9.42 -7.23
N ARG A 30 -8.96 10.19 -7.16
CA ARG A 30 -8.96 11.59 -7.62
C ARG A 30 -9.32 11.70 -9.10
N ARG A 31 -8.89 10.75 -9.93
CA ARG A 31 -9.21 10.72 -11.36
C ARG A 31 -10.71 10.59 -11.65
N VAL A 32 -11.44 9.89 -10.78
CA VAL A 32 -12.91 9.77 -10.85
C VAL A 32 -13.65 10.81 -9.99
N GLY A 33 -12.95 11.88 -9.58
CA GLY A 33 -13.55 12.99 -8.83
C GLY A 33 -13.87 12.65 -7.36
N LYS A 34 -13.19 11.66 -6.78
CA LYS A 34 -13.36 11.25 -5.38
C LYS A 34 -12.12 11.63 -4.57
N GLU A 35 -12.33 12.47 -3.57
CA GLU A 35 -11.30 12.79 -2.58
C GLU A 35 -11.44 11.83 -1.40
N ILE A 36 -10.37 11.09 -1.08
CA ILE A 36 -10.35 10.11 0.00
C ILE A 36 -9.55 10.66 1.18
N PHE A 37 -10.06 10.47 2.39
CA PHE A 37 -9.31 10.66 3.63
C PHE A 37 -9.34 9.37 4.46
N TRP A 38 -8.32 9.19 5.29
CA TRP A 38 -8.16 8.00 6.13
C TRP A 38 -8.62 8.28 7.57
N GLU A 39 -9.25 7.30 8.19
CA GLU A 39 -9.72 7.32 9.57
C GLU A 39 -9.49 5.93 10.20
N GLY A 40 -9.01 5.90 11.44
CA GLY A 40 -8.67 4.65 12.14
C GLY A 40 -7.18 4.33 12.06
N GLU A 41 -6.81 3.14 12.53
CA GLU A 41 -5.42 2.68 12.59
C GLU A 41 -5.33 1.17 12.33
N GLY A 42 -4.23 0.75 11.70
CA GLY A 42 -3.96 -0.68 11.46
C GLY A 42 -5.07 -1.32 10.63
N VAL A 43 -5.59 -2.47 11.07
CA VAL A 43 -6.62 -3.23 10.32
C VAL A 43 -7.99 -2.59 10.36
N ASP A 44 -8.23 -1.66 11.29
CA ASP A 44 -9.48 -0.92 11.45
C ASP A 44 -9.48 0.40 10.66
N GLU A 45 -8.40 0.68 9.90
CA GLU A 45 -8.29 1.89 9.09
C GLU A 45 -9.19 1.82 7.83
N LEU A 46 -9.88 2.94 7.56
CA LEU A 46 -10.87 3.07 6.51
C LEU A 46 -10.56 4.28 5.62
N GLY A 47 -10.67 4.09 4.31
CA GLY A 47 -10.61 5.17 3.34
C GLY A 47 -12.02 5.64 2.99
N ARG A 48 -12.36 6.88 3.39
CA ARG A 48 -13.68 7.48 3.19
C ARG A 48 -13.67 8.60 2.17
N GLU A 49 -14.74 8.72 1.40
CA GLU A 49 -14.94 9.86 0.50
C GLU A 49 -15.32 11.12 1.28
N ARG A 50 -14.59 12.22 1.04
CA ARG A 50 -14.74 13.50 1.73
C ARG A 50 -16.14 14.11 1.57
N ARG A 51 -16.80 13.86 0.44
CA ARG A 51 -18.09 14.49 0.08
C ARG A 51 -19.28 13.95 0.87
N ASN A 52 -19.32 12.65 1.10
CA ASN A 52 -20.51 11.94 1.63
C ASN A 52 -20.16 10.99 2.79
N ASN A 53 -18.91 10.96 3.23
CA ASN A 53 -18.40 10.11 4.29
C ASN A 53 -18.53 8.59 4.03
N GLN A 54 -18.76 8.20 2.77
CA GLN A 54 -18.90 6.80 2.38
C GLN A 54 -17.55 6.09 2.47
N ALA A 55 -17.51 4.94 3.16
CA ALA A 55 -16.33 4.08 3.16
C ALA A 55 -16.19 3.41 1.79
N LEU A 56 -15.05 3.63 1.14
CA LEU A 56 -14.72 3.09 -0.18
C LEU A 56 -13.49 2.16 -0.14
N ILE A 57 -12.69 2.24 0.93
CA ILE A 57 -11.51 1.40 1.14
C ILE A 57 -11.56 0.83 2.55
N GLN A 58 -11.26 -0.45 2.67
CA GLN A 58 -11.10 -1.17 3.94
C GLN A 58 -9.94 -2.13 3.82
N ILE A 59 -9.29 -2.42 4.94
CA ILE A 59 -8.23 -3.42 5.03
C ILE A 59 -8.82 -4.75 5.43
N ASP A 60 -8.41 -5.79 4.71
CA ASP A 60 -8.79 -7.15 5.00
C ASP A 60 -7.53 -7.92 5.38
N GLU A 61 -7.47 -8.44 6.60
CA GLU A 61 -6.33 -9.23 7.09
C GLU A 61 -6.04 -10.44 6.20
N ARG A 62 -7.06 -10.95 5.48
CA ARG A 62 -6.91 -12.06 4.52
C ARG A 62 -6.07 -11.69 3.30
N CYS A 63 -5.93 -10.40 3.01
CA CYS A 63 -5.07 -9.90 1.94
C CYS A 63 -3.59 -9.83 2.34
N PHE A 64 -3.25 -10.07 3.61
CA PHE A 64 -1.86 -10.10 4.04
C PHE A 64 -1.19 -11.42 3.65
N GLY A 65 -0.08 -11.30 2.91
CA GLY A 65 0.77 -12.44 2.58
C GLY A 65 1.48 -13.00 3.82
N PRO A 66 1.85 -14.29 3.83
CA PRO A 66 2.59 -14.90 4.94
C PRO A 66 3.98 -14.27 5.16
N ILE A 67 4.52 -13.64 4.11
CA ILE A 67 5.76 -12.87 4.09
C ILE A 67 5.45 -11.59 3.32
N GLY A 68 5.51 -10.44 3.99
CA GLY A 68 5.46 -9.12 3.34
C GLY A 68 6.86 -8.68 2.91
N VAL A 69 6.92 -7.76 1.95
CA VAL A 69 8.16 -7.06 1.59
C VAL A 69 7.96 -5.58 1.92
N ASP A 70 8.80 -5.03 2.80
CA ASP A 70 8.64 -3.66 3.30
C ASP A 70 9.01 -2.61 2.24
N LEU A 71 10.03 -2.88 1.43
CA LEU A 71 10.53 -1.93 0.43
C LEU A 71 11.09 -2.63 -0.81
N LEU A 72 10.59 -2.22 -1.97
CA LEU A 72 11.08 -2.65 -3.28
C LEU A 72 11.53 -1.44 -4.10
N ILE A 73 12.83 -1.16 -4.11
CA ILE A 73 13.45 -0.13 -4.95
C ILE A 73 14.42 -0.80 -5.90
N GLY A 74 14.19 -0.62 -7.21
CA GLY A 74 15.11 -1.09 -8.25
C GLY A 74 16.13 -0.03 -8.66
N ASP A 75 17.39 -0.43 -8.85
CA ASP A 75 18.42 0.40 -9.47
C ASP A 75 18.59 0.04 -10.96
N ALA A 76 18.22 0.98 -11.83
CA ALA A 76 18.31 0.81 -13.28
C ALA A 76 19.63 1.36 -13.89
N SER A 77 20.62 1.74 -13.08
CA SER A 77 21.86 2.37 -13.55
C SER A 77 22.60 1.53 -14.59
N LYS A 78 22.59 0.19 -14.44
CA LYS A 78 23.21 -0.73 -15.40
C LYS A 78 22.56 -0.65 -16.79
N ALA A 79 21.23 -0.53 -16.85
CA ALA A 79 20.50 -0.42 -18.12
C ALA A 79 20.74 0.95 -18.76
N ALA A 80 20.77 2.02 -17.97
CA ALA A 80 21.11 3.36 -18.47
C ALA A 80 22.51 3.41 -19.10
N ILE A 81 23.51 2.80 -18.46
CA ILE A 81 24.89 2.81 -18.97
C ILE A 81 25.07 1.93 -20.21
N LYS A 82 24.52 0.71 -20.20
CA LYS A 82 24.79 -0.28 -21.26
C LYS A 82 23.86 -0.18 -22.45
N LEU A 83 22.65 0.31 -22.25
CA LEU A 83 21.58 0.29 -23.25
C LEU A 83 21.08 1.69 -23.60
N ASP A 84 21.64 2.75 -23.00
CA ASP A 84 21.11 4.12 -23.05
C ASP A 84 19.60 4.18 -22.71
N TRP A 85 19.16 3.27 -21.84
CA TRP A 85 17.75 3.09 -21.52
C TRP A 85 17.32 3.96 -20.35
N LYS A 86 16.15 4.61 -20.50
CA LYS A 86 15.50 5.39 -19.46
C LYS A 86 13.99 5.12 -19.45
N PRO A 87 13.33 5.10 -18.27
CA PRO A 87 11.88 4.98 -18.21
C PRO A 87 11.22 6.20 -18.87
N THR A 88 10.24 5.96 -19.73
CA THR A 88 9.51 7.03 -20.45
C THR A 88 8.22 7.44 -19.77
N THR A 89 7.75 6.65 -18.81
CA THR A 89 6.46 6.84 -18.14
C THR A 89 6.69 7.04 -16.65
N THR A 90 6.16 8.12 -16.12
CA THR A 90 6.18 8.45 -14.69
C THR A 90 5.05 7.72 -13.95
N PHE A 91 5.14 7.65 -12.61
CA PHE A 91 4.04 7.10 -11.82
C PHE A 91 2.73 7.87 -12.01
N ASP A 92 2.80 9.20 -12.09
CA ASP A 92 1.61 10.03 -12.20
C ASP A 92 0.92 9.84 -13.56
N GLU A 93 1.68 9.61 -14.63
CA GLU A 93 1.15 9.20 -15.94
C GLU A 93 0.56 7.79 -15.90
N LEU A 94 1.22 6.84 -15.23
CA LEU A 94 0.70 5.47 -15.09
C LEU A 94 -0.63 5.43 -14.30
N ALA A 95 -0.78 6.31 -13.31
CA ALA A 95 -1.96 6.40 -12.47
C ALA A 95 -3.05 7.35 -13.01
N SER A 96 -2.92 7.83 -14.27
CA SER A 96 -3.81 8.82 -14.91
C SER A 96 -4.84 8.24 -15.88
#